data_AF-A0A5N5ITP3-F1
#
_entry.id   AF-A0A5N5ITP3-F1
#
_cell.length_a   1.000
_cell.length_b   1.000
_cell.length_c   1.000
_cell.angle_alpha   90.00
_cell.angle_beta   90.00
_cell.angle_gamma   90.00
#
_symmetry.space_group_name_H-M   'P 1'
#
loop_
_entity.id
_entity.type
_entity.pdbx_description
1 polymer ?
#
loop_
_entity_poly.entity_id
_entity_poly.type
_entity_poly.pdbx_seq_one_letter_code
_entity_poly.pdbx_strand_id
1 'polypeptide(L)'
;MRSRSFLLMTVSFAFLMFSCGSSMESDAKKFAELQCETMQDALKGGLGAIDTAREEAMDELEGKYRESNEIAKFRQLVDKEYKENCKLNTR
;
A
#
# COMPACT_ATOMS: atom_id res chain seq x y z
N MET A 1 39.91 41.68 7.34
CA MET A 1 39.43 40.49 6.62
C MET A 1 39.19 39.37 7.62
N ARG A 2 37.94 39.03 7.92
CA ARG A 2 37.58 37.78 8.60
C ARG A 2 36.21 37.34 8.11
N SER A 3 36.23 36.20 7.43
CA SER A 3 35.13 35.50 6.78
C SER A 3 33.98 35.21 7.73
N ARG A 4 32.74 35.47 7.28
CA ARG A 4 31.50 34.87 7.80
C ARG A 4 30.51 34.64 6.65
N SER A 5 30.95 33.88 5.64
CA SER A 5 30.05 33.32 4.62
C SER A 5 29.83 31.84 4.88
N PHE A 6 29.05 31.45 5.90
CA PHE A 6 28.57 30.06 6.04
C PHE A 6 27.32 30.01 6.92
N LEU A 7 26.22 30.64 6.48
CA LEU A 7 24.90 30.49 7.12
C LEU A 7 23.79 30.49 6.07
N LEU A 8 23.92 29.68 5.01
CA LEU A 8 22.82 29.40 4.08
C LEU A 8 22.94 27.95 3.58
N MET A 9 22.79 26.98 4.49
CA MET A 9 22.59 25.58 4.13
C MET A 9 21.58 24.95 5.08
N THR A 10 20.45 25.64 5.27
CA THR A 10 19.32 25.15 6.04
C THR A 10 18.15 24.88 5.09
N VAL A 11 17.91 23.59 4.90
CA VAL A 11 16.56 23.00 4.82
C VAL A 11 15.77 23.32 3.55
N SER A 12 16.17 22.71 2.43
CA SER A 12 15.29 22.51 1.26
C SER A 12 14.60 21.13 1.25
N PHE A 13 14.58 20.42 2.38
CA PHE A 13 14.04 19.04 2.45
C PHE A 13 12.57 18.96 2.92
N ALA A 14 11.83 20.07 2.89
CA ALA A 14 10.42 20.09 3.31
C ALA A 14 9.43 20.04 2.13
N PHE A 15 9.90 20.04 0.88
CA PHE A 15 9.05 20.17 -0.32
C PHE A 15 8.67 18.86 -1.02
N LEU A 16 9.04 17.68 -0.50
CA LEU A 16 8.81 16.41 -1.22
C LEU A 16 7.84 15.40 -0.58
N MET A 17 7.39 15.60 0.66
CA MET A 17 6.65 14.54 1.38
C MET A 17 5.18 14.85 1.66
N PHE A 18 4.60 15.87 1.02
CA PHE A 18 3.16 16.16 1.10
C PHE A 18 2.49 16.14 -0.27
N SER A 19 2.94 15.23 -1.14
CA SER A 19 2.03 14.73 -2.18
C SER A 19 0.98 13.90 -1.48
N CYS A 20 -0.21 14.49 -1.31
CA CYS A 20 -1.45 13.81 -0.92
C CYS A 20 -1.93 12.89 -2.06
N GLY A 21 -1.02 12.14 -2.68
CA GLY A 21 -1.31 11.02 -3.54
C GLY A 21 -1.31 9.79 -2.65
N SER A 22 -2.28 8.89 -2.82
CA SER A 22 -2.28 7.60 -2.15
C SER A 22 -0.90 6.96 -2.32
N SER A 23 -0.14 6.84 -1.22
CA SER A 23 1.20 6.24 -1.29
C SER A 23 1.05 4.77 -1.63
N MET A 24 2.07 4.20 -2.27
CA MET A 24 2.10 2.76 -2.57
C MET A 24 1.91 1.89 -1.32
N GLU A 25 2.35 2.35 -0.15
CA GLU A 25 2.10 1.68 1.12
C GLU A 25 0.61 1.67 1.50
N SER A 26 -0.09 2.78 1.30
CA SER A 26 -1.53 2.88 1.58
C SER A 26 -2.35 1.99 0.63
N ASP A 27 -2.02 2.00 -0.64
CA ASP A 27 -2.68 1.15 -1.65
C ASP A 27 -2.35 -0.34 -1.40
N ALA A 28 -1.12 -0.66 -0.99
CA ALA A 28 -0.72 -2.03 -0.63
C ALA A 28 -1.46 -2.52 0.61
N LYS A 29 -1.63 -1.66 1.62
CA LYS A 29 -2.42 -1.98 2.81
C LYS A 29 -3.87 -2.28 2.47
N LYS A 30 -4.52 -1.45 1.65
CA LYS A 30 -5.89 -1.71 1.18
C LYS A 30 -5.99 -3.02 0.41
N PHE A 31 -5.06 -3.29 -0.50
CA PHE A 31 -5.04 -4.55 -1.24
C PHE A 31 -4.88 -5.76 -0.30
N ALA A 32 -4.01 -5.66 0.71
CA ALA A 32 -3.86 -6.70 1.72
C ALA A 32 -5.14 -6.91 2.54
N GLU A 33 -5.82 -5.84 2.97
CA GLU A 33 -7.10 -5.91 3.68
C GLU A 33 -8.18 -6.60 2.83
N LEU A 34 -8.33 -6.23 1.56
CA LEU A 34 -9.30 -6.87 0.65
C LEU A 34 -9.00 -8.36 0.47
N GLN A 35 -7.73 -8.76 0.31
CA GLN A 35 -7.35 -10.18 0.26
C GLN A 35 -7.72 -10.92 1.55
N CYS A 36 -7.53 -10.30 2.71
CA CYS A 36 -7.90 -10.88 4.00
C CYS A 36 -9.39 -11.10 4.14
N GLU A 37 -10.18 -10.10 3.76
CA GLU A 37 -11.64 -10.21 3.81
C GLU A 37 -12.13 -11.32 2.89
N THR A 38 -11.63 -11.38 1.65
CA THR A 38 -11.97 -12.47 0.71
C THR A 38 -11.66 -13.84 1.29
N MET A 39 -10.51 -13.99 1.95
CA MET A 39 -10.13 -15.27 2.55
C MET A 39 -10.96 -15.59 3.80
N GLN A 40 -11.29 -14.59 4.62
CA GLN A 40 -12.19 -14.78 5.77
C GLN A 40 -13.59 -15.16 5.32
N ASP A 41 -14.11 -14.55 4.26
CA ASP A 41 -15.44 -14.85 3.73
C ASP A 41 -15.49 -16.28 3.17
N ALA A 42 -14.44 -16.71 2.48
CA ALA A 42 -14.27 -18.10 2.04
C ALA A 42 -14.24 -19.07 3.24
N LEU A 43 -13.49 -18.73 4.30
CA LEU A 43 -13.38 -19.56 5.51
C LEU A 43 -14.66 -19.61 6.36
N LYS A 44 -15.45 -18.53 6.38
CA LYS A 44 -16.73 -18.46 7.11
C LYS A 44 -17.87 -19.21 6.40
N GLY A 45 -17.58 -19.92 5.32
CA GLY A 45 -18.57 -20.70 4.57
C GLY A 45 -19.34 -19.89 3.53
N GLY A 46 -18.88 -18.68 3.18
CA GLY A 46 -19.38 -17.88 2.07
C GLY A 46 -18.93 -18.45 0.72
N LEU A 47 -19.46 -19.63 0.35
CA LEU A 47 -19.14 -20.35 -0.90
C LEU A 47 -19.75 -19.72 -2.16
N GLY A 48 -20.02 -18.42 -2.24
CA GLY A 48 -20.78 -17.92 -3.40
C GLY A 48 -20.90 -16.43 -3.66
N ALA A 49 -20.31 -15.55 -2.86
CA ALA A 49 -20.26 -14.13 -3.21
C ALA A 49 -18.79 -13.75 -3.36
N ILE A 50 -18.20 -14.10 -4.51
CA ILE A 50 -17.07 -13.31 -5.01
C ILE A 50 -17.67 -11.91 -5.19
N ASP A 51 -17.36 -11.03 -4.25
CA ASP A 51 -17.72 -9.63 -4.38
C ASP A 51 -16.91 -9.06 -5.54
N THR A 52 -17.54 -8.98 -6.71
CA THR A 52 -16.91 -8.46 -7.92
C THR A 52 -16.40 -7.04 -7.71
N ALA A 53 -17.01 -6.24 -6.84
CA ALA A 53 -16.51 -4.91 -6.53
C ALA A 53 -15.18 -4.97 -5.76
N ARG A 54 -14.98 -6.00 -4.93
CA ARG A 54 -13.71 -6.24 -4.23
C ARG A 54 -12.61 -6.69 -5.19
N GLU A 55 -12.95 -7.58 -6.13
CA GLU A 55 -12.01 -8.04 -7.16
C GLU A 55 -11.60 -6.88 -8.10
N GLU A 56 -12.58 -6.08 -8.55
CA GLU A 56 -12.33 -4.87 -9.34
C GLU A 56 -11.47 -3.85 -8.59
N ALA A 57 -11.71 -3.66 -7.28
CA ALA A 57 -10.88 -2.76 -6.46
C ALA A 57 -9.45 -3.27 -6.30
N MET A 58 -9.24 -4.59 -6.17
CA MET A 58 -7.91 -5.18 -6.16
C MET A 58 -7.21 -5.00 -7.50
N ASP A 59 -7.90 -5.25 -8.61
CA ASP A 59 -7.38 -5.07 -9.96
C ASP A 59 -7.04 -3.60 -10.26
N GLU A 60 -7.85 -2.65 -9.78
CA GLU A 60 -7.55 -1.22 -9.91
C GLU A 60 -6.26 -0.86 -9.16
N LEU A 61 -6.10 -1.35 -7.93
CA LEU A 61 -4.92 -1.08 -7.11
C LEU A 61 -3.65 -1.70 -7.69
N GLU A 62 -3.68 -2.97 -8.11
CA GLU A 62 -2.52 -3.61 -8.76
C GLU A 62 -2.25 -2.99 -10.14
N GLY A 63 -3.31 -2.63 -10.88
CA GLY A 63 -3.26 -2.00 -12.20
C GLY A 63 -2.45 -0.71 -12.22
N LYS A 64 -2.55 0.12 -11.16
CA LYS A 64 -1.74 1.34 -11.00
C LYS A 64 -0.23 1.09 -11.05
N TYR A 65 0.22 -0.09 -10.66
CA TYR A 65 1.63 -0.45 -10.57
C TYR A 65 2.06 -1.45 -11.63
N ARG A 66 1.12 -2.06 -12.37
CA ARG A 66 1.38 -3.12 -13.35
C ARG A 66 2.24 -2.66 -14.53
N GLU A 67 2.00 -1.44 -15.00
CA GLU A 67 2.79 -0.86 -16.10
C GLU A 67 4.07 -0.18 -15.63
N SER A 68 4.22 0.05 -14.32
CA SER A 68 5.42 0.59 -13.74
C SER A 68 6.38 -0.53 -13.32
N ASN A 69 7.68 -0.24 -13.27
CA ASN A 69 8.68 -1.14 -12.66
C ASN A 69 8.53 -1.21 -11.12
N GLU A 70 7.37 -0.85 -10.60
CA GLU A 70 7.10 -0.78 -9.17
C GLU A 70 6.17 -1.89 -8.69
N ILE A 71 5.59 -2.70 -9.59
CA ILE A 71 4.77 -3.85 -9.19
C ILE A 71 5.49 -4.81 -8.24
N ALA A 72 6.80 -5.00 -8.41
CA ALA A 72 7.59 -5.84 -7.50
C ALA A 72 7.63 -5.26 -6.08
N LYS A 73 7.76 -3.93 -5.96
CA LYS A 73 7.73 -3.23 -4.66
C LYS A 73 6.33 -3.23 -4.06
N PHE A 74 5.32 -2.98 -4.88
CA PHE A 74 3.93 -3.04 -4.47
C PHE A 74 3.59 -4.43 -3.89
N ARG A 75 3.94 -5.51 -4.60
CA ARG A 75 3.74 -6.88 -4.12
C ARG A 75 4.50 -7.20 -2.83
N GLN A 76 5.72 -6.68 -2.66
CA GLN A 76 6.46 -6.82 -1.40
C GLN A 76 5.76 -6.11 -0.24
N LEU A 77 5.24 -4.90 -0.47
CA LEU A 77 4.47 -4.16 0.52
C LEU A 77 3.16 -4.88 0.86
N VAL A 78 2.45 -5.39 -0.15
CA VAL A 78 1.23 -6.19 0.03
C VAL A 78 1.50 -7.42 0.90
N ASP A 79 2.55 -8.20 0.59
CA ASP A 79 2.91 -9.40 1.36
C ASP A 79 3.26 -9.04 2.82
N LYS A 80 3.98 -7.95 3.03
CA LYS A 80 4.30 -7.44 4.37
C LYS A 80 3.04 -7.05 5.14
N GLU A 81 2.21 -6.19 4.56
CA GLU A 81 0.96 -5.72 5.18
C GLU A 81 -0.01 -6.88 5.44
N TYR A 82 -0.07 -7.85 4.52
CA TYR A 82 -0.85 -9.07 4.71
C TYR A 82 -0.34 -9.88 5.89
N LYS A 83 0.97 -10.13 6.02
CA LYS A 83 1.50 -10.87 7.18
C LYS A 83 1.30 -10.16 8.51
N GLU A 84 1.39 -8.83 8.51
CA GLU A 84 1.28 -8.02 9.74
C GLU A 84 -0.18 -7.83 10.19
N ASN A 85 -1.09 -7.59 9.23
CA ASN A 85 -2.49 -7.22 9.52
C ASN A 85 -3.48 -8.36 9.29
N CYS A 86 -3.16 -9.33 8.44
CA CYS A 86 -4.01 -10.51 8.21
C CYS A 86 -3.81 -11.56 9.31
N LYS A 87 -4.31 -11.26 10.50
CA LYS A 87 -4.45 -12.29 11.53
C LYS A 87 -5.72 -13.06 11.21
N LEU A 88 -5.58 -14.19 10.52
CA LEU A 88 -6.62 -15.21 10.51
C LEU A 88 -6.92 -15.55 11.97
N ASN A 89 -8.04 -15.07 12.47
CA ASN A 89 -8.53 -15.44 13.79
C ASN A 89 -9.11 -16.86 13.67
N THR A 90 -8.25 -17.86 13.48
CA THR A 90 -8.58 -19.27 13.69
C THR A 90 -8.81 -19.46 15.18
N ARG A 91 -10.07 -19.32 15.58
CA ARG A 91 -10.55 -19.69 16.90
C ARG A 91 -10.98 -21.15 16.90
#